data_AF-A0A1N6G335-F1
#
_entry.id   AF-A0A1N6G335-F1
#
_cell.length_a   1.000
_cell.length_b   1.000
_cell.length_c   1.000
_cell.angle_alpha   90.00
_cell.angle_beta   90.00
_cell.angle_gamma   90.00
#
_symmetry.space_group_name_H-M   'P 1'
#
loop_
_entity.id
_entity.type
_entity.pdbx_description
1 polymer ?
#
loop_
_entity_poly.entity_id
_entity_poly.type
_entity_poly.pdbx_seq_one_letter_code
_entity_poly.pdbx_strand_id
1 'polypeptide(L)'
;MTSGLIHRAKTGFAGGKILCLASATALLAAISPVQAAGTIAGTDIVNVAQASYDDGGGGTITVDSNPVTITVDELLDVTVVSSDTGDVPVSPGATSQVLTYQVTNTGNGTEAFTLSADTARTGDDFDTVFEQIVLDTNDNGVYDPGVDTIYTPGTNDPSLAADESVTVFVLSEIPAAANDAERAEVELSAVALTGSGTPGTTFTGQGDGGGDAVVGSTGADAGDSGFFVVQVADVALVKSATIVDPFGGTEAVPGATITYQLVATTSGTGTLNNLTIADDIPNDTTYVTESITLEGGALTDSDADADEGSFDGSQIAVALGNIAGGQTRTITFQVTID
;
A
#
# COMPACT_ATOMS: atom_id res chain seq x y z
N MET A 1 91.53 0.94 -42.89
CA MET A 1 92.29 1.88 -42.05
C MET A 1 91.52 1.99 -40.74
N THR A 2 91.83 1.14 -39.74
CA THR A 2 92.71 1.47 -38.58
C THR A 2 92.18 2.71 -37.85
N SER A 3 91.84 2.76 -36.57
CA SER A 3 92.24 2.11 -35.31
C SER A 3 91.31 2.78 -34.26
N GLY A 4 90.98 2.32 -33.07
CA GLY A 4 91.56 1.35 -32.16
C GLY A 4 90.81 1.47 -30.82
N LEU A 5 90.79 0.35 -30.12
CA LEU A 5 90.19 0.03 -28.84
C LEU A 5 90.80 0.84 -27.67
N ILE A 6 90.00 1.31 -26.69
CA ILE A 6 90.43 1.32 -25.27
C ILE A 6 89.25 0.96 -24.36
N HIS A 7 89.45 -0.15 -23.64
CA HIS A 7 88.68 -0.66 -22.52
C HIS A 7 89.02 0.11 -21.23
N ARG A 8 88.04 0.46 -20.40
CA ARG A 8 88.21 0.54 -18.93
C ARG A 8 86.94 0.11 -18.21
N ALA A 9 87.14 -0.76 -17.23
CA ALA A 9 86.13 -1.42 -16.44
C ALA A 9 85.86 -0.70 -15.10
N LYS A 10 84.62 -0.88 -14.62
CA LYS A 10 84.13 -0.97 -13.23
C LYS A 10 84.50 0.11 -12.22
N THR A 11 83.47 0.75 -11.66
CA THR A 11 83.14 0.73 -10.22
C THR A 11 81.66 1.08 -10.04
N GLY A 12 80.93 0.28 -9.26
CA GLY A 12 79.52 0.47 -8.98
C GLY A 12 79.26 1.49 -7.86
N PHE A 13 78.03 1.98 -7.81
CA PHE A 13 77.42 2.50 -6.60
C PHE A 13 75.92 2.20 -6.65
N ALA A 14 75.43 1.51 -5.63
CA ALA A 14 74.03 1.23 -5.39
C ALA A 14 73.35 2.47 -4.78
N GLY A 15 72.12 2.75 -5.19
CA GLY A 15 71.25 3.76 -4.58
C GLY A 15 69.84 3.61 -5.14
N GLY A 16 68.96 2.98 -4.34
CA GLY A 16 67.60 2.64 -4.73
C GLY A 16 66.63 3.81 -4.81
N LYS A 17 65.32 3.46 -4.80
CA LYS A 17 64.09 4.27 -4.86
C LYS A 17 63.53 4.38 -6.29
N ILE A 18 62.25 4.18 -6.61
CA ILE A 18 60.98 3.98 -5.89
C ILE A 18 60.08 3.19 -6.86
N LEU A 19 59.38 2.16 -6.36
CA LEU A 19 58.35 1.44 -7.10
C LEU A 19 57.01 2.17 -6.87
N CYS A 20 56.52 2.89 -7.87
CA CYS A 20 55.16 3.46 -7.83
C CYS A 20 54.15 2.36 -8.12
N LEU A 21 53.48 1.91 -7.06
CA LEU A 21 52.31 1.02 -7.12
C LEU A 21 51.07 1.90 -7.31
N ALA A 22 50.54 1.96 -8.52
CA ALA A 22 49.26 2.61 -8.79
C ALA A 22 48.13 1.59 -8.57
N SER A 23 47.46 1.68 -7.42
CA SER A 23 46.21 0.96 -7.16
C SER A 23 45.08 1.60 -7.95
N ALA A 24 44.56 0.89 -8.96
CA ALA A 24 43.31 1.25 -9.62
C ALA A 24 42.14 0.65 -8.84
N THR A 25 41.53 1.43 -7.95
CA THR A 25 40.26 1.08 -7.30
C THR A 25 39.14 1.31 -8.32
N ALA A 26 38.56 0.25 -8.86
CA ALA A 26 37.37 0.33 -9.71
C ALA A 26 36.15 0.62 -8.82
N LEU A 27 35.70 1.88 -8.82
CA LEU A 27 34.42 2.28 -8.24
C LEU A 27 33.33 1.91 -9.26
N LEU A 28 32.65 0.78 -9.06
CA LEU A 28 31.40 0.49 -9.76
C LEU A 28 30.32 1.43 -9.21
N ALA A 29 30.12 2.58 -9.86
CA ALA A 29 28.93 3.37 -9.66
C ALA A 29 27.76 2.63 -10.33
N ALA A 30 26.76 2.23 -9.55
CA ALA A 30 25.47 1.83 -10.08
C ALA A 30 24.85 3.04 -10.76
N ILE A 31 24.87 3.05 -12.09
CA ILE A 31 24.07 3.96 -12.91
C ILE A 31 22.62 3.45 -12.84
N SER A 32 21.84 3.99 -11.92
CA SER A 32 20.39 3.99 -12.08
C SER A 32 20.08 4.68 -13.41
N PRO A 33 19.12 4.21 -14.21
CA PRO A 33 18.65 4.99 -15.33
C PRO A 33 18.01 6.25 -14.75
N VAL A 34 18.73 7.37 -14.78
CA VAL A 34 18.11 8.68 -14.76
C VAL A 34 17.27 8.70 -16.03
N GLN A 35 15.96 8.49 -15.87
CA GLN A 35 15.00 8.92 -16.87
C GLN A 35 15.36 10.37 -17.19
N ALA A 36 15.57 10.69 -18.45
CA ALA A 36 15.85 12.07 -18.80
C ALA A 36 14.58 12.86 -18.50
N ALA A 37 14.57 13.57 -17.37
CA ALA A 37 13.60 14.64 -17.12
C ALA A 37 13.59 15.51 -18.38
N GLY A 38 12.38 15.82 -18.87
CA GLY A 38 12.22 16.69 -20.04
C GLY A 38 12.93 18.03 -19.85
N THR A 39 12.95 18.86 -20.90
CA THR A 39 13.41 20.24 -20.69
C THR A 39 12.38 20.97 -19.85
N ILE A 40 12.80 21.47 -18.69
CA ILE A 40 11.93 22.19 -17.75
C ILE A 40 11.34 23.44 -18.42
N ALA A 41 10.07 23.71 -18.13
CA ALA A 41 9.37 24.92 -18.57
C ALA A 41 10.15 26.19 -18.21
N GLY A 42 10.08 27.19 -19.08
CA GLY A 42 10.82 28.45 -18.91
C GLY A 42 12.30 28.38 -19.33
N THR A 43 12.81 27.23 -19.74
CA THR A 43 14.20 27.13 -20.22
C THR A 43 14.36 27.81 -21.57
N ASP A 44 15.30 28.75 -21.68
CA ASP A 44 15.65 29.37 -22.95
C ASP A 44 16.57 28.47 -23.79
N ILE A 45 16.09 28.10 -24.98
CA ILE A 45 16.86 27.47 -26.05
C ILE A 45 17.44 28.59 -26.93
N VAL A 46 18.74 28.82 -26.81
CA VAL A 46 19.47 29.85 -27.56
C VAL A 46 20.31 29.24 -28.68
N ASN A 47 20.10 29.68 -29.92
CA ASN A 47 20.90 29.27 -31.07
C ASN A 47 21.61 30.47 -31.72
N VAL A 48 22.91 30.30 -31.99
CA VAL A 48 23.76 31.28 -32.68
C VAL A 48 24.50 30.55 -33.80
N ALA A 49 24.39 31.03 -35.03
CA ALA A 49 25.15 30.50 -36.15
C ALA A 49 26.52 31.18 -36.22
N GLN A 50 27.55 30.45 -36.68
CA GLN A 50 28.89 31.00 -36.88
C GLN A 50 29.33 30.78 -38.33
N ALA A 51 29.86 31.83 -38.95
CA ALA A 51 30.60 31.76 -40.20
C ALA A 51 32.10 31.83 -39.91
N SER A 52 32.91 31.03 -40.60
CA SER A 52 34.37 31.02 -40.49
C SER A 52 35.01 31.05 -41.87
N TYR A 53 36.02 31.89 -42.07
CA TYR A 53 36.75 32.03 -43.35
C TYR A 53 38.21 32.45 -43.11
N ASP A 54 39.10 32.11 -44.04
CA ASP A 54 40.50 32.52 -43.97
C ASP A 54 40.69 33.93 -44.54
N ASP A 55 41.48 34.74 -43.85
CA ASP A 55 41.91 36.05 -44.30
C ASP A 55 43.07 35.96 -45.30
N GLY A 56 43.39 37.08 -45.95
CA GLY A 56 44.48 37.15 -46.94
C GLY A 56 45.88 36.93 -46.36
N GLY A 57 46.02 36.82 -45.03
CA GLY A 57 47.26 36.51 -44.32
C GLY A 57 47.37 35.05 -43.86
N GLY A 58 46.35 34.22 -44.10
CA GLY A 58 46.29 32.82 -43.69
C GLY A 58 45.78 32.60 -42.26
N GLY A 59 45.18 33.62 -41.64
CA GLY A 59 44.50 33.49 -40.34
C GLY A 59 43.00 33.25 -40.51
N THR A 60 42.39 32.42 -39.67
CA THR A 60 40.95 32.18 -39.71
C THR A 60 40.18 33.25 -38.92
N ILE A 61 39.16 33.85 -39.54
CA ILE A 61 38.22 34.80 -38.94
C ILE A 61 36.87 34.12 -38.73
N THR A 62 36.30 34.28 -37.54
CA THR A 62 34.95 33.83 -37.20
C THR A 62 34.02 35.02 -36.96
N VAL A 63 32.78 34.93 -37.44
CA VAL A 63 31.71 35.90 -37.22
C VAL A 63 30.45 35.16 -36.79
N ASP A 64 29.90 35.54 -35.64
CA ASP A 64 28.63 34.99 -35.14
C ASP A 64 27.43 35.77 -35.69
N SER A 65 26.29 35.09 -35.84
CA SER A 65 25.00 35.72 -36.11
C SER A 65 24.43 36.40 -34.86
N ASN A 66 23.29 37.08 -34.99
CA ASN A 66 22.45 37.35 -33.83
C ASN A 66 21.95 36.03 -33.21
N PRO A 67 21.67 36.00 -31.89
CA PRO A 67 21.00 34.87 -31.27
C PRO A 67 19.52 34.80 -31.69
N VAL A 68 18.99 33.58 -31.69
CA VAL A 68 17.56 33.27 -31.65
C VAL A 68 17.30 32.56 -30.33
N THR A 69 16.33 33.05 -29.55
CA THR A 69 15.92 32.46 -28.26
C THR A 69 14.48 31.95 -28.37
N ILE A 70 14.26 30.71 -27.91
CA ILE A 70 12.94 30.09 -27.77
C ILE A 70 12.80 29.66 -26.31
N THR A 71 11.80 30.15 -25.60
CA THR A 71 11.49 29.69 -24.24
C THR A 71 10.65 28.42 -24.33
N VAL A 72 10.98 27.41 -23.53
CA VAL A 72 10.22 26.16 -23.47
C VAL A 72 8.91 26.40 -22.73
N ASP A 73 7.79 26.10 -23.39
CA ASP A 73 6.46 26.16 -22.79
C ASP A 73 6.26 25.04 -21.76
N GLU A 74 5.30 25.25 -20.86
CA GLU A 74 4.89 24.24 -19.89
C GLU A 74 3.94 23.23 -20.53
N LEU A 75 4.15 21.96 -20.20
CA LEU A 75 3.33 20.82 -20.55
C LEU A 75 2.58 20.38 -19.30
N LEU A 76 1.25 20.43 -19.34
CA LEU A 76 0.37 20.00 -18.26
C LEU A 76 0.01 18.53 -18.48
N ASP A 77 0.55 17.64 -17.65
CA ASP A 77 0.23 16.21 -17.67
C ASP A 77 0.29 15.66 -16.24
N VAL A 78 -0.65 14.76 -15.91
CA VAL A 78 -0.79 14.19 -14.56
C VAL A 78 -1.17 12.72 -14.64
N THR A 79 -0.72 11.94 -13.67
CA THR A 79 -1.20 10.58 -13.46
C THR A 79 -1.70 10.42 -12.03
N VAL A 80 -2.80 9.69 -11.88
CA VAL A 80 -3.27 9.17 -10.59
C VAL A 80 -3.18 7.65 -10.66
N VAL A 81 -2.67 7.02 -9.61
CA VAL A 81 -2.55 5.56 -9.53
C VAL A 81 -2.97 5.10 -8.14
N SER A 82 -3.90 4.14 -8.07
CA SER A 82 -4.24 3.42 -6.85
C SER A 82 -3.02 2.63 -6.36
N SER A 83 -2.67 2.83 -5.10
CA SER A 83 -1.50 2.21 -4.45
C SER A 83 -1.87 0.93 -3.71
N ASP A 84 -3.16 0.63 -3.56
CA ASP A 84 -3.65 -0.56 -2.89
C ASP A 84 -3.41 -1.81 -3.75
N THR A 85 -2.88 -2.88 -3.15
CA THR A 85 -2.53 -4.12 -3.89
C THR A 85 -3.74 -4.95 -4.36
N GLY A 86 -4.94 -4.54 -3.97
CA GLY A 86 -6.23 -5.18 -4.23
C GLY A 86 -7.32 -4.52 -3.38
N ASP A 87 -8.50 -5.14 -3.34
CA ASP A 87 -9.61 -4.63 -2.53
C ASP A 87 -9.23 -4.56 -1.05
N VAL A 88 -9.49 -3.42 -0.41
CA VAL A 88 -9.25 -3.20 1.01
C VAL A 88 -10.41 -3.79 1.82
N PRO A 89 -10.15 -4.76 2.73
CA PRO A 89 -11.21 -5.39 3.50
C PRO A 89 -11.74 -4.45 4.59
N VAL A 90 -13.07 -4.36 4.68
CA VAL A 90 -13.76 -3.47 5.64
C VAL A 90 -14.93 -4.18 6.34
N SER A 91 -15.44 -3.57 7.40
CA SER A 91 -16.65 -4.01 8.10
C SER A 91 -17.81 -3.01 7.91
N PRO A 92 -19.08 -3.46 7.94
CA PRO A 92 -20.22 -2.55 7.87
C PRO A 92 -20.21 -1.54 9.01
N GLY A 93 -20.46 -0.26 8.69
CA GLY A 93 -20.47 0.83 9.66
C GLY A 93 -19.08 1.32 10.09
N ALA A 94 -18.00 0.81 9.48
CA ALA A 94 -16.65 1.29 9.75
C ALA A 94 -16.45 2.69 9.16
N THR A 95 -15.92 3.61 9.96
CA THR A 95 -15.58 4.99 9.56
C THR A 95 -14.10 5.11 9.25
N SER A 96 -13.70 6.16 8.53
CA SER A 96 -12.30 6.47 8.22
C SER A 96 -11.52 5.30 7.62
N GLN A 97 -12.19 4.53 6.76
CA GLN A 97 -11.54 3.52 5.94
C GLN A 97 -10.77 4.21 4.82
N VAL A 98 -9.56 3.74 4.54
CA VAL A 98 -8.60 4.44 3.69
C VAL A 98 -8.39 3.69 2.38
N LEU A 99 -8.46 4.43 1.27
CA LEU A 99 -7.84 4.05 0.00
C LEU A 99 -6.69 5.00 -0.31
N THR A 100 -5.61 4.45 -0.85
CA THR A 100 -4.35 5.17 -1.05
C THR A 100 -4.05 5.34 -2.53
N TYR A 101 -3.67 6.56 -2.90
CA TYR A 101 -3.36 6.92 -4.28
C TYR A 101 -2.05 7.69 -4.35
N GLN A 102 -1.40 7.62 -5.50
CA GLN A 102 -0.25 8.45 -5.83
C GLN A 102 -0.62 9.38 -6.98
N VAL A 103 -0.51 10.68 -6.76
CA VAL A 103 -0.66 11.71 -7.79
C VAL A 103 0.73 12.15 -8.22
N THR A 104 1.03 12.13 -9.51
CA THR A 104 2.34 12.51 -10.06
C THR A 104 2.17 13.53 -11.16
N ASN A 105 2.94 14.61 -11.10
CA ASN A 105 3.06 15.56 -12.20
C ASN A 105 4.01 14.98 -13.26
N THR A 106 3.47 14.51 -14.38
CA THR A 106 4.26 13.99 -15.50
C THR A 106 4.54 15.06 -16.57
N GLY A 107 4.20 16.32 -16.27
CA GLY A 107 4.53 17.50 -17.05
C GLY A 107 6.00 17.91 -16.91
N ASN A 108 6.33 19.10 -17.41
CA ASN A 108 7.70 19.66 -17.35
C ASN A 108 7.82 20.97 -16.54
N GLY A 109 6.74 21.43 -15.92
CA GLY A 109 6.68 22.61 -15.06
C GLY A 109 6.16 22.27 -13.66
N THR A 110 6.10 23.27 -12.77
CA THR A 110 5.47 23.16 -11.47
C THR A 110 3.99 23.42 -11.60
N GLU A 111 3.16 22.42 -11.33
CA GLU A 111 1.71 22.53 -11.48
C GLU A 111 1.01 22.20 -10.17
N ALA A 112 -0.08 22.92 -9.88
CA ALA A 112 -0.96 22.62 -8.77
C ALA A 112 -2.15 21.77 -9.25
N PHE A 113 -2.55 20.77 -8.46
CA PHE A 113 -3.65 19.88 -8.84
C PHE A 113 -4.85 20.01 -7.91
N THR A 114 -6.02 20.31 -8.46
CA THR A 114 -7.28 20.16 -7.72
C THR A 114 -7.63 18.67 -7.65
N LEU A 115 -7.78 18.15 -6.44
CA LEU A 115 -8.22 16.79 -6.17
C LEU A 115 -9.72 16.72 -5.89
N SER A 116 -10.36 15.63 -6.32
CA SER A 116 -11.74 15.29 -5.97
C SER A 116 -11.90 13.77 -5.90
N ALA A 117 -12.78 13.29 -5.03
CA ALA A 117 -13.12 11.87 -4.95
C ALA A 117 -14.60 11.65 -5.34
N ASP A 118 -14.85 10.56 -6.08
CA ASP A 118 -16.20 10.05 -6.35
C ASP A 118 -16.39 8.72 -5.60
N THR A 119 -17.26 8.73 -4.60
CA THR A 119 -17.60 7.57 -3.77
C THR A 119 -18.93 6.92 -4.14
N ALA A 120 -19.59 7.41 -5.20
CA ALA A 120 -20.90 6.96 -5.66
C ALA A 120 -20.83 6.40 -7.09
N ARG A 121 -19.95 5.42 -7.27
CA ARG A 121 -19.54 4.89 -8.57
C ARG A 121 -20.62 3.97 -9.12
N THR A 122 -21.08 4.20 -10.35
CA THR A 122 -22.10 3.32 -10.93
C THR A 122 -21.52 1.96 -11.29
N GLY A 123 -22.12 0.88 -10.78
CA GLY A 123 -21.81 -0.49 -11.19
C GLY A 123 -21.06 -1.32 -10.14
N ASP A 124 -20.78 -0.74 -8.97
CA ASP A 124 -20.42 -1.48 -7.76
C ASP A 124 -21.67 -1.98 -7.02
N ASP A 125 -21.48 -2.63 -5.86
CA ASP A 125 -22.58 -3.20 -5.08
C ASP A 125 -23.18 -2.18 -4.11
N PHE A 126 -22.39 -1.22 -3.62
CA PHE A 126 -22.83 -0.13 -2.74
C PHE A 126 -21.92 1.09 -2.81
N ASP A 127 -22.50 2.27 -2.54
CA ASP A 127 -21.75 3.53 -2.43
C ASP A 127 -21.21 3.75 -1.00
N THR A 128 -19.98 4.23 -0.88
CA THR A 128 -19.46 4.70 0.42
C THR A 128 -19.86 6.15 0.69
N VAL A 129 -19.81 6.55 1.96
CA VAL A 129 -19.98 7.96 2.34
C VAL A 129 -18.61 8.63 2.36
N PHE A 130 -18.41 9.62 1.49
CA PHE A 130 -17.20 10.44 1.48
C PHE A 130 -17.01 11.17 2.83
N GLU A 131 -15.83 11.02 3.43
CA GLU A 131 -15.45 11.77 4.62
C GLU A 131 -14.51 12.93 4.26
N GLN A 132 -13.33 12.61 3.72
CA GLN A 132 -12.28 13.59 3.43
C GLN A 132 -11.18 13.04 2.50
N ILE A 133 -10.42 13.95 1.91
CA ILE A 133 -9.13 13.66 1.28
C ILE A 133 -8.04 14.18 2.21
N VAL A 134 -6.95 13.44 2.35
CA VAL A 134 -5.80 13.79 3.20
C VAL A 134 -4.51 13.66 2.39
N LEU A 135 -3.58 14.60 2.55
CA LEU A 135 -2.25 14.56 1.96
C LEU A 135 -1.26 13.98 2.99
N ASP A 136 -0.53 12.94 2.60
CA ASP A 136 0.60 12.41 3.37
C ASP A 136 1.66 13.51 3.48
N THR A 137 1.82 14.09 4.68
CA THR A 137 2.73 15.23 4.87
C THR A 137 4.07 14.81 5.45
N ASN A 138 4.19 13.55 5.84
CA ASN A 138 5.40 13.00 6.44
C ASN A 138 6.10 11.96 5.52
N ASP A 139 5.51 11.68 4.37
CA ASP A 139 6.00 10.81 3.29
C ASP A 139 6.25 9.37 3.73
N ASN A 140 5.48 8.85 4.68
CA ASN A 140 5.63 7.48 5.18
C ASN A 140 4.71 6.46 4.48
N GLY A 141 3.78 6.91 3.64
CA GLY A 141 2.83 6.08 2.90
C GLY A 141 1.71 5.49 3.75
N VAL A 142 1.48 5.99 4.97
CA VAL A 142 0.47 5.52 5.91
C VAL A 142 -0.31 6.70 6.47
N TYR A 143 -1.64 6.60 6.45
CA TYR A 143 -2.46 7.64 7.06
C TYR A 143 -2.25 7.73 8.57
N ASP A 144 -1.76 8.88 9.04
CA ASP A 144 -1.51 9.23 10.43
C ASP A 144 -2.45 10.36 10.89
N PRO A 145 -3.54 10.04 11.62
CA PRO A 145 -4.49 11.05 12.10
C PRO A 145 -3.81 12.17 12.91
N GLY A 146 -3.95 13.41 12.44
CA GLY A 146 -3.41 14.60 13.08
C GLY A 146 -1.94 14.91 12.78
N VAL A 147 -1.25 14.04 12.05
CA VAL A 147 0.06 14.34 11.44
C VAL A 147 -0.16 14.75 9.98
N ASP A 148 -0.95 13.99 9.25
CA ASP A 148 -1.27 14.27 7.86
C ASP A 148 -2.29 15.40 7.72
N THR A 149 -2.18 16.12 6.61
CA THR A 149 -2.91 17.37 6.38
C THR A 149 -4.19 17.10 5.60
N ILE A 150 -5.33 17.51 6.15
CA ILE A 150 -6.62 17.45 5.43
C ILE A 150 -6.55 18.35 4.19
N TYR A 151 -6.90 17.80 3.04
CA TYR A 151 -6.99 18.54 1.79
C TYR A 151 -8.28 19.38 1.73
N THR A 152 -8.14 20.63 1.34
CA THR A 152 -9.21 21.60 1.13
C THR A 152 -8.99 22.28 -0.23
N PRO A 153 -9.84 22.00 -1.25
CA PRO A 153 -9.70 22.57 -2.58
C PRO A 153 -9.53 24.08 -2.58
N GLY A 154 -8.59 24.60 -3.38
CA GLY A 154 -8.28 26.02 -3.47
C GLY A 154 -7.52 26.62 -2.28
N THR A 155 -7.24 25.83 -1.24
CA THR A 155 -6.50 26.27 -0.05
C THR A 155 -5.11 25.64 0.04
N ASN A 156 -5.04 24.33 -0.19
CA ASN A 156 -3.80 23.56 -0.16
C ASN A 156 -3.75 22.52 -1.30
N ASP A 157 -4.10 22.95 -2.50
CA ASP A 157 -3.87 22.15 -3.72
C ASP A 157 -2.38 21.75 -3.79
N PRO A 158 -2.04 20.45 -3.94
CA PRO A 158 -0.65 20.03 -4.04
C PRO A 158 0.00 20.65 -5.26
N SER A 159 1.02 21.48 -5.02
CA SER A 159 1.89 22.06 -6.04
C SER A 159 3.11 21.16 -6.18
N LEU A 160 3.21 20.49 -7.33
CA LEU A 160 4.20 19.46 -7.60
C LEU A 160 5.13 19.94 -8.70
N ALA A 161 6.44 19.88 -8.48
CA ALA A 161 7.42 20.02 -9.55
C ALA A 161 7.28 18.89 -10.59
N ALA A 162 7.92 19.06 -11.75
CA ALA A 162 7.99 17.99 -12.74
C ALA A 162 8.55 16.70 -12.13
N ASP A 163 7.89 15.58 -12.42
CA ASP A 163 8.16 14.24 -11.89
C ASP A 163 7.99 14.09 -10.36
N GLU A 164 7.48 15.11 -9.66
CA GLU A 164 7.17 15.03 -8.23
C GLU A 164 5.82 14.32 -8.02
N SER A 165 5.76 13.54 -6.94
CA SER A 165 4.57 12.79 -6.53
C SER A 165 4.16 13.17 -5.11
N VAL A 166 2.86 13.09 -4.84
CA VAL A 166 2.28 13.15 -3.49
C VAL A 166 1.42 11.92 -3.25
N THR A 167 1.50 11.37 -2.04
CA THR A 167 0.60 10.33 -1.58
C THR A 167 -0.68 10.97 -1.04
N VAL A 168 -1.82 10.45 -1.49
CA VAL A 168 -3.14 10.96 -1.16
C VAL A 168 -3.98 9.83 -0.58
N PHE A 169 -4.63 10.10 0.55
CA PHE A 169 -5.59 9.20 1.17
C PHE A 169 -7.01 9.70 0.95
N VAL A 170 -7.89 8.82 0.50
CA VAL A 170 -9.34 9.07 0.48
C VAL A 170 -9.97 8.29 1.62
N LEU A 171 -10.62 9.00 2.53
CA LEU A 171 -11.31 8.43 3.68
C LEU A 171 -12.80 8.30 3.40
N SER A 172 -13.35 7.16 3.77
CA SER A 172 -14.76 6.85 3.57
C SER A 172 -15.37 6.12 4.78
N GLU A 173 -16.66 6.34 4.99
CA GLU A 173 -17.50 5.55 5.89
C GLU A 173 -18.23 4.47 5.07
N ILE A 174 -18.21 3.24 5.57
CA ILE A 174 -18.88 2.08 4.99
C ILE A 174 -20.31 2.01 5.55
N PRO A 175 -21.35 2.00 4.70
CA PRO A 175 -22.72 1.89 5.17
C PRO A 175 -22.94 0.66 6.06
N ALA A 176 -23.67 0.84 7.17
CA ALA A 176 -24.00 -0.27 8.08
C ALA A 176 -24.91 -1.35 7.46
N ALA A 177 -25.53 -1.05 6.32
CA ALA A 177 -26.38 -1.97 5.57
C ALA A 177 -25.61 -2.83 4.54
N ALA A 178 -24.31 -2.59 4.35
CA ALA A 178 -23.50 -3.35 3.42
C ALA A 178 -23.36 -4.80 3.92
N ASN A 179 -23.44 -5.75 3.00
CA ASN A 179 -23.44 -7.18 3.26
C ASN A 179 -22.09 -7.82 2.94
N ASP A 180 -21.86 -9.01 3.46
CA ASP A 180 -20.64 -9.78 3.19
C ASP A 180 -20.39 -9.96 1.69
N ALA A 181 -19.13 -9.79 1.29
CA ALA A 181 -18.62 -9.84 -0.08
C ALA A 181 -19.09 -8.74 -1.05
N GLU A 182 -19.92 -7.79 -0.62
CA GLU A 182 -20.23 -6.61 -1.42
C GLU A 182 -18.99 -5.72 -1.58
N ARG A 183 -18.84 -5.10 -2.75
CA ARG A 183 -17.72 -4.22 -3.10
C ARG A 183 -18.18 -2.79 -3.38
N ALA A 184 -17.35 -1.82 -3.03
CA ALA A 184 -17.52 -0.42 -3.38
C ALA A 184 -16.30 0.10 -4.14
N GLU A 185 -16.53 0.96 -5.13
CA GLU A 185 -15.47 1.64 -5.88
C GLU A 185 -15.36 3.10 -5.43
N VAL A 186 -14.13 3.60 -5.29
CA VAL A 186 -13.86 5.02 -5.04
C VAL A 186 -12.82 5.49 -6.04
N GLU A 187 -13.16 6.51 -6.83
CA GLU A 187 -12.23 7.13 -7.78
C GLU A 187 -11.63 8.39 -7.17
N LEU A 188 -10.30 8.52 -7.22
CA LEU A 188 -9.63 9.81 -7.01
C LEU A 188 -9.32 10.41 -8.38
N SER A 189 -9.69 11.67 -8.57
CA SER A 189 -9.34 12.49 -9.74
C SER A 189 -8.41 13.63 -9.34
N ALA A 190 -7.45 13.94 -10.21
CA ALA A 190 -6.58 15.11 -10.14
C ALA A 190 -6.65 15.90 -11.45
N VAL A 191 -6.83 17.21 -11.35
CA VAL A 191 -6.95 18.12 -12.50
C VAL A 191 -5.97 19.29 -12.33
N ALA A 192 -5.19 19.59 -13.36
CA ALA A 192 -4.31 20.75 -13.38
C ALA A 192 -5.11 22.04 -13.16
N LEU A 193 -4.68 22.86 -12.19
CA LEU A 193 -5.33 24.11 -11.83
C LEU A 193 -5.17 25.17 -12.93
N THR A 194 -4.06 25.16 -13.66
CA THR A 194 -3.83 26.04 -14.82
C THR A 194 -4.87 25.80 -15.91
N GLY A 195 -5.28 24.54 -16.08
CA GLY A 195 -6.43 24.14 -16.87
C GLY A 195 -6.29 22.77 -17.52
N SER A 196 -7.42 22.21 -17.96
CA SER A 196 -7.51 20.90 -18.61
C SER A 196 -8.31 20.94 -19.91
N GLY A 197 -8.21 19.89 -20.73
CA GLY A 197 -8.97 19.78 -21.96
C GLY A 197 -8.35 18.87 -23.02
N THR A 198 -8.60 19.18 -24.29
CA THR A 198 -8.02 18.41 -25.39
C THR A 198 -6.51 18.62 -25.48
N PRO A 199 -5.70 17.57 -25.73
CA PRO A 199 -4.27 17.71 -25.96
C PRO A 199 -3.93 18.80 -26.98
N GLY A 200 -2.95 19.64 -26.65
CA GLY A 200 -2.55 20.81 -27.43
C GLY A 200 -3.36 22.09 -27.16
N THR A 201 -4.33 22.08 -26.24
CA THR A 201 -5.00 23.31 -25.79
C THR A 201 -3.99 24.20 -25.08
N THR A 202 -3.97 25.48 -25.42
CA THR A 202 -2.99 26.45 -24.91
C THR A 202 -3.63 27.46 -23.98
N PHE A 203 -2.99 27.70 -22.83
CA PHE A 203 -3.29 28.76 -21.87
C PHE A 203 -2.16 29.81 -21.93
N THR A 204 -2.42 30.89 -22.67
CA THR A 204 -1.39 31.87 -23.01
C THR A 204 -0.80 32.56 -21.79
N GLY A 205 0.53 32.55 -21.68
CA GLY A 205 1.29 33.22 -20.63
C GLY A 205 1.08 32.66 -19.22
N GLN A 206 0.46 31.49 -19.08
CA GLN A 206 0.23 30.84 -17.78
C GLN A 206 1.30 29.79 -17.45
N GLY A 207 2.22 29.50 -18.38
CA GLY A 207 3.25 28.51 -18.16
C GLY A 207 4.38 29.03 -17.28
N ASP A 208 5.02 28.10 -16.58
CA ASP A 208 6.23 28.36 -15.82
C ASP A 208 7.32 29.05 -16.67
N GLY A 209 7.96 30.07 -16.07
CA GLY A 209 8.95 30.90 -16.76
C GLY A 209 8.37 31.91 -17.76
N GLY A 210 7.05 32.08 -17.79
CA GLY A 210 6.37 33.11 -18.59
C GLY A 210 6.05 32.71 -20.03
N GLY A 211 6.22 31.42 -20.36
CA GLY A 211 5.73 30.81 -21.59
C GLY A 211 4.23 30.50 -21.53
N ASP A 212 3.73 29.80 -22.54
CA ASP A 212 2.38 29.26 -22.52
C ASP A 212 2.33 27.95 -21.70
N ALA A 213 1.18 27.63 -21.13
CA ALA A 213 0.91 26.28 -20.62
C ALA A 213 0.09 25.51 -21.66
N VAL A 214 0.47 24.28 -21.94
CA VAL A 214 -0.09 23.46 -23.01
C VAL A 214 -0.56 22.14 -22.44
N VAL A 215 -1.83 21.80 -22.66
CA VAL A 215 -2.40 20.54 -22.25
C VAL A 215 -1.70 19.39 -22.96
N GLY A 216 -1.15 18.47 -22.19
CA GLY A 216 -0.45 17.30 -22.70
C GLY A 216 -1.38 16.14 -23.05
N SER A 217 -0.81 14.95 -23.08
CA SER A 217 -1.50 13.75 -23.56
C SER A 217 -2.57 13.21 -22.62
N THR A 218 -2.49 13.50 -21.32
CA THR A 218 -3.49 13.07 -20.34
C THR A 218 -4.74 13.94 -20.39
N GLY A 219 -4.69 15.08 -21.11
CA GLY A 219 -5.73 16.09 -21.04
C GLY A 219 -5.58 17.02 -19.83
N ALA A 220 -4.47 16.89 -19.08
CA ALA A 220 -4.23 17.53 -17.79
C ALA A 220 -5.32 17.22 -16.74
N ASP A 221 -6.03 16.10 -16.93
CA ASP A 221 -6.75 15.39 -15.89
C ASP A 221 -6.29 13.92 -15.86
N ALA A 222 -6.49 13.27 -14.72
CA ALA A 222 -6.38 11.83 -14.57
C ALA A 222 -7.21 11.39 -13.37
N GLY A 223 -7.66 10.14 -13.40
CA GLY A 223 -8.27 9.49 -12.25
C GLY A 223 -7.94 8.00 -12.24
N ASP A 224 -8.00 7.41 -11.06
CA ASP A 224 -7.89 5.96 -10.87
C ASP A 224 -8.75 5.51 -9.69
N SER A 225 -9.14 4.24 -9.70
CA SER A 225 -10.07 3.66 -8.74
C SER A 225 -9.38 2.75 -7.73
N GLY A 226 -9.77 2.91 -6.47
CA GLY A 226 -9.54 1.98 -5.37
C GLY A 226 -10.84 1.27 -5.01
N PHE A 227 -10.75 0.15 -4.29
CA PHE A 227 -11.92 -0.68 -3.99
C PHE A 227 -11.92 -1.12 -2.53
N PHE A 228 -13.10 -1.07 -1.91
CA PHE A 228 -13.37 -1.74 -0.65
C PHE A 228 -14.11 -3.06 -0.90
N VAL A 229 -13.89 -4.05 -0.03
CA VAL A 229 -14.69 -5.27 0.02
C VAL A 229 -15.15 -5.54 1.45
N VAL A 230 -16.44 -5.75 1.64
CA VAL A 230 -16.99 -6.05 2.97
C VAL A 230 -16.66 -7.50 3.33
N GLN A 231 -16.00 -7.69 4.47
CA GLN A 231 -15.70 -9.00 5.01
C GLN A 231 -16.32 -9.14 6.40
N VAL A 232 -17.37 -9.95 6.49
CA VAL A 232 -18.08 -10.24 7.74
C VAL A 232 -18.01 -11.73 8.00
N ALA A 233 -17.94 -12.10 9.29
CA ALA A 233 -18.14 -13.48 9.70
C ALA A 233 -19.18 -13.56 10.81
N ASP A 234 -19.92 -14.66 10.84
CA ASP A 234 -20.93 -14.96 11.86
C ASP A 234 -20.76 -16.41 12.35
N VAL A 235 -21.36 -16.76 13.48
CA VAL A 235 -21.33 -18.10 14.08
C VAL A 235 -22.72 -18.58 14.48
N ALA A 236 -23.09 -19.76 13.98
CA ALA A 236 -24.23 -20.53 14.47
C ALA A 236 -23.74 -21.61 15.42
N LEU A 237 -24.33 -21.71 16.61
CA LEU A 237 -24.00 -22.72 17.62
C LEU A 237 -25.18 -23.67 17.83
N VAL A 238 -24.94 -24.98 17.67
CA VAL A 238 -25.95 -26.02 17.91
C VAL A 238 -25.48 -26.92 19.05
N LYS A 239 -26.31 -27.06 20.09
CA LYS A 239 -26.09 -27.99 21.21
C LYS A 239 -26.97 -29.23 21.04
N SER A 240 -26.37 -30.40 21.20
CA SER A 240 -27.05 -31.69 21.24
C SER A 240 -26.53 -32.55 22.39
N ALA A 241 -27.24 -33.63 22.72
CA ALA A 241 -26.90 -34.50 23.84
C ALA A 241 -27.18 -35.96 23.51
N THR A 242 -26.36 -36.86 24.05
CA THR A 242 -26.59 -38.30 24.06
C THR A 242 -26.46 -38.82 25.49
N ILE A 243 -27.25 -39.84 25.84
CA ILE A 243 -27.32 -40.37 27.20
C ILE A 243 -26.92 -41.84 27.16
N VAL A 244 -26.07 -42.23 28.11
CA VAL A 244 -25.75 -43.64 28.42
C VAL A 244 -26.11 -43.87 29.88
N ASP A 245 -27.12 -44.69 30.13
CA ASP A 245 -27.49 -45.08 31.49
C ASP A 245 -26.55 -46.17 32.05
N PRO A 246 -26.50 -46.37 33.38
CA PRO A 246 -25.64 -47.39 34.00
C PRO A 246 -25.95 -48.84 33.58
N PHE A 247 -27.08 -49.06 32.92
CA PHE A 247 -27.55 -50.37 32.46
C PHE A 247 -27.30 -50.58 30.95
N GLY A 248 -26.67 -49.61 30.28
CA GLY A 248 -26.34 -49.65 28.85
C GLY A 248 -27.48 -49.20 27.92
N GLY A 249 -28.54 -48.60 28.46
CA GLY A 249 -29.61 -47.95 27.71
C GLY A 249 -29.38 -46.45 27.52
N THR A 250 -30.45 -45.74 27.15
CA THR A 250 -30.44 -44.30 26.85
C THR A 250 -31.40 -43.50 27.74
N GLU A 251 -31.77 -44.04 28.90
CA GLU A 251 -32.73 -43.40 29.81
C GLU A 251 -32.05 -42.37 30.72
N ALA A 252 -32.71 -41.25 30.98
CA ALA A 252 -32.21 -40.20 31.88
C ALA A 252 -32.49 -40.56 33.36
N VAL A 253 -31.67 -41.44 33.93
CA VAL A 253 -31.76 -41.88 35.34
C VAL A 253 -30.53 -41.44 36.14
N PRO A 254 -30.61 -41.34 37.49
CA PRO A 254 -29.45 -41.08 38.33
C PRO A 254 -28.27 -42.01 38.01
N GLY A 255 -27.08 -41.43 37.89
CA GLY A 255 -25.85 -42.09 37.45
C GLY A 255 -25.68 -42.22 35.94
N ALA A 256 -26.66 -41.81 35.11
CA ALA A 256 -26.47 -41.78 33.65
C ALA A 256 -25.49 -40.68 33.24
N THR A 257 -24.64 -40.97 32.26
CA THR A 257 -23.71 -40.01 31.67
C THR A 257 -24.35 -39.35 30.46
N ILE A 258 -24.39 -38.03 30.46
CA ILE A 258 -24.80 -37.21 29.32
C ILE A 258 -23.54 -36.71 28.63
N THR A 259 -23.37 -37.03 27.35
CA THR A 259 -22.36 -36.39 26.50
C THR A 259 -23.03 -35.26 25.72
N TYR A 260 -22.65 -34.03 26.03
CA TYR A 260 -23.03 -32.85 25.25
C TYR A 260 -22.09 -32.68 24.05
N GLN A 261 -22.65 -32.24 22.92
CA GLN A 261 -21.90 -31.85 21.74
C GLN A 261 -22.34 -30.45 21.31
N LEU A 262 -21.36 -29.56 21.17
CA LEU A 262 -21.52 -28.19 20.68
C LEU A 262 -20.87 -28.09 19.30
N VAL A 263 -21.66 -27.76 18.28
CA VAL A 263 -21.17 -27.57 16.92
C VAL A 263 -21.29 -26.10 16.58
N ALA A 264 -20.16 -25.41 16.50
CA ALA A 264 -20.05 -24.05 16.00
C ALA A 264 -19.80 -24.09 14.49
N THR A 265 -20.67 -23.46 13.70
CA THR A 265 -20.50 -23.30 12.25
C THR A 265 -20.37 -21.82 11.94
N THR A 266 -19.22 -21.44 11.40
CA THR A 266 -18.93 -20.07 11.00
C THR A 266 -19.27 -19.85 9.53
N SER A 267 -19.74 -18.66 9.18
CA SER A 267 -20.13 -18.27 7.82
C SER A 267 -19.52 -16.93 7.43
N GLY A 268 -19.66 -16.55 6.16
CA GLY A 268 -19.16 -15.30 5.60
C GLY A 268 -17.70 -15.36 5.12
N THR A 269 -17.19 -14.26 4.60
CA THR A 269 -15.81 -14.15 4.07
C THR A 269 -14.81 -13.56 5.06
N GLY A 270 -15.29 -13.00 6.18
CA GLY A 270 -14.45 -12.43 7.22
C GLY A 270 -13.86 -13.44 8.20
N THR A 271 -13.35 -12.93 9.32
CA THR A 271 -12.79 -13.72 10.42
C THR A 271 -13.41 -13.29 11.74
N LEU A 272 -13.89 -14.27 12.52
CA LEU A 272 -14.23 -14.08 13.93
C LEU A 272 -12.95 -14.04 14.74
N ASN A 273 -12.72 -12.94 15.46
CA ASN A 273 -11.54 -12.79 16.31
C ASN A 273 -11.83 -13.29 17.72
N ASN A 274 -10.92 -14.10 18.27
CA ASN A 274 -11.01 -14.62 19.65
C ASN A 274 -12.35 -15.31 19.99
N LEU A 275 -12.85 -16.16 19.09
CA LEU A 275 -14.08 -16.93 19.33
C LEU A 275 -13.87 -17.88 20.52
N THR A 276 -14.75 -17.78 21.52
CA THR A 276 -14.79 -18.71 22.66
C THR A 276 -16.19 -19.27 22.79
N ILE A 277 -16.30 -20.58 23.01
CA ILE A 277 -17.56 -21.26 23.29
C ILE A 277 -17.56 -21.68 24.75
N ALA A 278 -18.60 -21.32 25.50
CA ALA A 278 -18.74 -21.67 26.91
C ALA A 278 -20.13 -22.24 27.20
N ASP A 279 -20.21 -23.12 28.20
CA ASP A 279 -21.44 -23.82 28.56
C ASP A 279 -21.49 -24.15 30.05
N ASP A 280 -22.58 -23.74 30.70
CA ASP A 280 -22.80 -23.98 32.13
C ASP A 280 -23.12 -25.46 32.37
N ILE A 281 -22.56 -26.01 33.45
CA ILE A 281 -22.93 -27.33 33.95
C ILE A 281 -24.35 -27.26 34.53
N PRO A 282 -25.32 -28.04 34.02
CA PRO A 282 -26.68 -28.01 34.52
C PRO A 282 -26.78 -28.42 35.99
N ASN A 283 -27.74 -27.84 36.71
CA ASN A 283 -28.11 -28.33 38.05
C ASN A 283 -28.51 -29.81 38.01
N ASP A 284 -28.35 -30.49 39.16
CA ASP A 284 -28.62 -31.93 39.33
C ASP A 284 -27.73 -32.82 38.43
N THR A 285 -26.59 -32.27 37.98
CA THR A 285 -25.54 -33.01 37.30
C THR A 285 -24.17 -32.63 37.84
N THR A 286 -23.25 -33.59 37.81
CA THR A 286 -21.84 -33.40 38.15
C THR A 286 -20.98 -33.51 36.89
N TYR A 287 -20.11 -32.53 36.64
CA TYR A 287 -19.15 -32.56 35.54
C TYR A 287 -18.20 -33.76 35.63
N VAL A 288 -17.94 -34.42 34.51
CA VAL A 288 -16.92 -35.46 34.40
C VAL A 288 -15.59 -34.79 34.06
N THR A 289 -14.65 -34.81 35.00
CA THR A 289 -13.32 -34.20 34.83
C THR A 289 -12.60 -34.73 33.60
N GLU A 290 -11.88 -33.85 32.90
CA GLU A 290 -11.08 -34.14 31.70
C GLU A 290 -11.92 -34.76 30.58
N SER A 291 -13.18 -34.32 30.45
CA SER A 291 -14.11 -34.82 29.41
C SER A 291 -14.25 -33.89 28.21
N ILE A 292 -13.64 -32.69 28.25
CA ILE A 292 -13.66 -31.76 27.13
C ILE A 292 -12.87 -32.35 25.96
N THR A 293 -13.46 -32.30 24.76
CA THR A 293 -12.73 -32.53 23.51
C THR A 293 -13.02 -31.44 22.50
N LEU A 294 -12.03 -31.14 21.65
CA LEU A 294 -12.14 -30.28 20.46
C LEU A 294 -11.74 -31.10 19.23
N GLU A 295 -12.64 -31.23 18.26
CA GLU A 295 -12.45 -32.11 17.09
C GLU A 295 -12.09 -33.56 17.46
N GLY A 296 -12.54 -34.01 18.64
CA GLY A 296 -12.22 -35.33 19.19
C GLY A 296 -10.83 -35.46 19.83
N GLY A 297 -10.01 -34.40 19.82
CA GLY A 297 -8.79 -34.31 20.62
C GLY A 297 -9.13 -33.91 22.05
N ALA A 298 -8.59 -34.61 23.04
CA ALA A 298 -8.80 -34.27 24.45
C ALA A 298 -8.12 -32.93 24.79
N LEU A 299 -8.80 -32.12 25.60
CA LEU A 299 -8.29 -30.90 26.21
C LEU A 299 -8.25 -31.08 27.73
N THR A 300 -7.41 -30.33 28.42
CA THR A 300 -7.43 -30.31 29.89
C THR A 300 -8.52 -29.38 30.43
N ASP A 301 -8.79 -29.51 31.73
CA ASP A 301 -9.70 -28.63 32.44
C ASP A 301 -9.02 -27.34 32.95
N SER A 302 -7.74 -27.08 32.63
CA SER A 302 -6.96 -26.01 33.24
C SER A 302 -6.86 -24.74 32.39
N ASP A 303 -7.26 -23.61 32.96
CA ASP A 303 -7.05 -22.28 32.37
C ASP A 303 -5.59 -21.78 32.42
N ALA A 304 -4.67 -22.57 32.97
CA ALA A 304 -3.28 -22.20 33.21
C ALA A 304 -2.27 -22.90 32.29
N ASP A 305 -2.75 -23.77 31.40
CA ASP A 305 -1.91 -24.44 30.43
C ASP A 305 -1.97 -23.77 29.05
N ALA A 306 -1.60 -24.50 28.00
CA ALA A 306 -1.47 -23.97 26.65
C ALA A 306 -2.53 -24.52 25.67
N ASP A 307 -3.43 -25.40 26.12
CA ASP A 307 -4.51 -25.87 25.27
C ASP A 307 -5.75 -24.95 25.39
N GLU A 308 -6.75 -25.22 24.56
CA GLU A 308 -7.90 -24.33 24.41
C GLU A 308 -8.96 -24.49 25.51
N GLY A 309 -8.91 -25.57 26.31
CA GLY A 309 -9.98 -25.99 27.20
C GLY A 309 -9.82 -25.48 28.63
N SER A 310 -10.94 -25.21 29.30
CA SER A 310 -10.91 -24.97 30.74
C SER A 310 -12.25 -25.30 31.40
N PHE A 311 -12.22 -25.57 32.71
CA PHE A 311 -13.37 -25.72 33.57
C PHE A 311 -13.17 -24.96 34.89
N ASP A 312 -14.07 -24.02 35.19
CA ASP A 312 -13.93 -23.13 36.37
C ASP A 312 -14.59 -23.69 37.66
N GLY A 313 -15.15 -24.90 37.59
CA GLY A 313 -15.97 -25.50 38.64
C GLY A 313 -17.47 -25.41 38.39
N SER A 314 -17.92 -24.61 37.44
CA SER A 314 -19.33 -24.40 37.09
C SER A 314 -19.63 -24.33 35.59
N GLN A 315 -18.65 -23.98 34.77
CA GLN A 315 -18.78 -23.78 33.33
C GLN A 315 -17.53 -24.33 32.61
N ILE A 316 -17.75 -25.00 31.48
CA ILE A 316 -16.66 -25.30 30.53
C ILE A 316 -16.47 -24.12 29.58
N ALA A 317 -15.24 -23.90 29.13
CA ALA A 317 -14.94 -22.97 28.05
C ALA A 317 -13.90 -23.57 27.09
N VAL A 318 -14.03 -23.26 25.80
CA VAL A 318 -13.05 -23.61 24.76
C VAL A 318 -12.75 -22.37 23.92
N ALA A 319 -11.51 -21.89 24.02
CA ALA A 319 -11.01 -20.71 23.31
C ALA A 319 -10.50 -21.09 21.91
N LEU A 320 -11.35 -20.95 20.89
CA LEU A 320 -11.05 -21.33 19.50
C LEU A 320 -10.13 -20.33 18.78
N GLY A 321 -9.90 -19.15 19.35
CA GLY A 321 -9.08 -18.11 18.77
C GLY A 321 -9.69 -17.49 17.51
N ASN A 322 -8.86 -17.15 16.52
CA ASN A 322 -9.34 -16.54 15.29
C ASN A 322 -9.82 -17.60 14.29
N ILE A 323 -11.08 -17.50 13.87
CA ILE A 323 -11.72 -18.47 12.97
C ILE A 323 -12.28 -17.73 11.75
N ALA A 324 -11.73 -18.03 10.57
CA ALA A 324 -12.30 -17.59 9.30
C ALA A 324 -13.71 -18.16 9.10
N GLY A 325 -14.55 -17.46 8.36
CA GLY A 325 -15.86 -17.97 7.95
C GLY A 325 -15.76 -19.25 7.11
N GLY A 326 -16.84 -20.04 7.09
CA GLY A 326 -16.91 -21.31 6.37
C GLY A 326 -16.35 -22.52 7.14
N GLN A 327 -15.96 -22.35 8.39
CA GLN A 327 -15.37 -23.41 9.23
C GLN A 327 -16.40 -24.00 10.20
N THR A 328 -16.27 -25.30 10.50
CA THR A 328 -17.01 -25.96 11.59
C THR A 328 -16.07 -26.36 12.71
N ARG A 329 -16.49 -26.15 13.96
CA ARG A 329 -15.80 -26.57 15.18
C ARG A 329 -16.72 -27.40 16.07
N THR A 330 -16.27 -28.55 16.52
CA THR A 330 -17.02 -29.49 17.35
C THR A 330 -16.36 -29.66 18.71
N ILE A 331 -17.10 -29.33 19.76
CA ILE A 331 -16.70 -29.51 21.15
C ILE A 331 -17.60 -30.57 21.78
N THR A 332 -17.05 -31.42 22.65
CA THR A 332 -17.85 -32.30 23.51
C THR A 332 -17.42 -32.19 24.96
N PHE A 333 -18.35 -32.43 25.89
CA PHE A 333 -18.04 -32.63 27.31
C PHE A 333 -19.09 -33.54 27.95
N GLN A 334 -18.79 -34.08 29.13
CA GLN A 334 -19.66 -35.03 29.81
C GLN A 334 -20.07 -34.55 31.21
N VAL A 335 -21.29 -34.88 31.58
CA VAL A 335 -21.81 -34.75 32.95
C VAL A 335 -22.48 -36.06 33.37
N THR A 336 -22.60 -36.29 34.67
CA THR A 336 -23.35 -37.42 35.23
C THR A 336 -24.57 -36.88 35.99
N ILE A 337 -25.73 -37.49 35.83
CA ILE A 337 -26.94 -37.14 36.61
C ILE A 337 -26.74 -37.58 38.06
N ASP A 338 -26.98 -36.67 39.02
CA ASP A 338 -26.77 -36.90 40.46
C ASP A 338 -27.73 -37.93 41.10
#